data_AF-A0A6J5F812-F1
#
_entry.id   AF-A0A6J5F812-F1
#
_cell.length_a   1.000
_cell.length_b   1.000
_cell.length_c   1.000
_cell.angle_alpha   90.00
_cell.angle_beta   90.00
_cell.angle_gamma   90.00
#
_symmetry.space_group_name_H-M   'P 1'
#
loop_
_entity.id
_entity.type
_entity.pdbx_description
1 polymer ?
#
loop_
_entity_poly.entity_id
_entity_poly.type
_entity_poly.pdbx_seq_one_letter_code
_entity_poly.pdbx_strand_id
1 'polypeptide(L)'
;MLNQLDQVAHELCIVLTSQTPGTPEAVFCHDLKDGAPLGHAIGTIDGVSLPAEAVAAGRDRLRDVKVTHTHPNERVNVSLSDADLRVLWLYPGVTEVDAVTLDGRWFRARRVERDEDHAQASRFAYHAIRRALLAEVQLALCPEDTTPDEVMSMAV
;
A
#
# COMPACT_ATOMS: atom_id res chain seq x y z
N MET A 1 2.00 7.04 23.51
CA MET A 1 2.89 5.89 23.79
C MET A 1 2.43 4.74 22.91
N LEU A 2 3.30 4.14 22.11
CA LEU A 2 2.95 3.02 21.22
C LEU A 2 2.71 1.76 22.06
N ASN A 3 1.83 0.88 21.57
CA ASN A 3 1.76 -0.48 22.12
C ASN A 3 2.98 -1.30 21.64
N GLN A 4 3.21 -2.45 22.26
CA GLN A 4 4.40 -3.27 21.96
C GLN A 4 4.43 -3.77 20.50
N LEU A 5 3.28 -4.08 19.90
CA LEU A 5 3.20 -4.55 18.51
C LEU A 5 3.54 -3.44 17.51
N ASP A 6 3.08 -2.22 17.77
CA ASP A 6 3.42 -1.04 16.99
C ASP A 6 4.93 -0.78 17.05
N GLN A 7 5.54 -0.89 18.24
CA GLN A 7 7.00 -0.74 18.39
C GLN A 7 7.77 -1.77 17.55
N VAL A 8 7.38 -3.04 17.64
CA VAL A 8 8.01 -4.12 16.86
C VAL A 8 7.84 -3.88 15.35
N ALA A 9 6.64 -3.49 14.91
CA ALA A 9 6.38 -3.20 13.51
C ALA A 9 7.23 -2.03 12.98
N HIS A 10 7.33 -0.96 13.77
CA HIS A 10 8.13 0.23 13.44
C HIS A 10 9.62 -0.11 13.34
N GLU A 11 10.15 -0.79 14.36
CA GLU A 11 11.55 -1.23 14.40
C GLU A 11 11.87 -2.18 13.24
N LEU A 12 10.99 -3.12 12.94
CA LEU A 12 11.18 -4.06 11.84
C LEU A 12 11.28 -3.34 10.50
N CYS A 13 10.35 -2.43 10.18
CA CYS A 13 10.41 -1.66 8.94
C CYS A 13 11.69 -0.81 8.84
N ILE A 14 12.11 -0.16 9.94
CA ILE A 14 13.36 0.62 9.98
C ILE A 14 14.57 -0.28 9.69
N VAL A 15 14.63 -1.45 10.32
CA VAL A 15 15.71 -2.42 10.12
C VAL A 15 15.74 -2.91 8.66
N LEU A 16 14.59 -3.31 8.11
CA LEU A 16 14.50 -3.81 6.73
C LEU A 16 14.92 -2.74 5.72
N THR A 17 14.49 -1.48 5.87
CA THR A 17 14.92 -0.38 5.00
C THR A 17 16.40 -0.07 5.15
N SER A 18 16.92 -0.02 6.38
CA SER A 18 18.30 0.41 6.65
C SER A 18 19.35 -0.64 6.26
N GLN A 19 19.00 -1.93 6.34
CA GLN A 19 19.94 -3.03 6.08
C GLN A 19 19.90 -3.54 4.64
N THR A 20 18.89 -3.15 3.85
CA THR A 20 18.78 -3.60 2.47
C THR A 20 19.50 -2.63 1.52
N PRO A 21 20.40 -3.12 0.65
CA PRO A 21 21.10 -2.29 -0.32
C PRO A 21 20.14 -1.48 -1.20
N GLY A 22 20.49 -0.21 -1.45
CA GLY A 22 19.68 0.69 -2.28
C GLY A 22 18.54 1.39 -1.52
N THR A 23 18.47 1.25 -0.19
CA THR A 23 17.48 1.90 0.70
C THR A 23 16.06 1.76 0.13
N PRO A 24 15.46 0.57 0.22
CA PRO A 24 14.11 0.35 -0.28
C PRO A 24 13.03 0.78 0.71
N GLU A 25 11.80 0.93 0.21
CA GLU A 25 10.63 0.95 1.08
C GLU A 25 10.41 -0.45 1.66
N ALA A 26 10.04 -0.51 2.94
CA ALA A 26 9.67 -1.76 3.59
C ALA A 26 8.24 -1.65 4.13
N VAL A 27 7.48 -2.73 4.02
CA VAL A 27 6.11 -2.85 4.53
C VAL A 27 6.04 -4.05 5.46
N PHE A 28 5.37 -3.89 6.59
CA PHE A 28 4.99 -4.97 7.50
C PHE A 28 3.48 -4.89 7.78
N CYS A 29 2.82 -6.05 7.77
CA CYS A 29 1.38 -6.15 7.98
C CYS A 29 1.06 -7.13 9.12
N HIS A 30 0.08 -6.81 9.96
CA HIS A 30 -0.42 -7.71 10.99
C HIS A 30 -1.92 -7.53 11.26
N ASP A 31 -2.55 -8.55 11.83
CA ASP A 31 -3.94 -8.49 12.30
C ASP A 31 -3.97 -7.84 13.69
N LEU A 32 -4.81 -6.83 13.88
CA LEU A 32 -4.95 -6.07 15.12
C LEU A 32 -5.67 -6.85 16.22
N LYS A 33 -6.43 -7.89 15.86
CA LYS A 33 -7.21 -8.68 16.84
C LYS A 33 -6.30 -9.58 17.67
N ASP A 34 -5.37 -10.26 17.03
CA ASP A 34 -4.51 -11.28 17.65
C ASP A 34 -3.01 -10.97 17.52
N GLY A 35 -2.64 -9.89 16.81
CA GLY A 35 -1.25 -9.51 16.57
C GLY A 35 -0.53 -10.42 15.58
N ALA A 36 -1.25 -11.32 14.88
CA ALA A 36 -0.62 -12.28 13.99
C ALA A 36 0.03 -11.57 12.79
N PRO A 37 1.31 -11.89 12.46
CA PRO A 37 1.96 -11.31 11.29
C PRO A 37 1.30 -11.83 10.01
N LEU A 38 0.98 -10.91 9.11
CA LEU A 38 0.45 -11.19 7.76
C LEU A 38 1.55 -11.07 6.69
N GLY A 39 2.80 -10.87 7.11
CA GLY A 39 3.97 -10.83 6.24
C GLY A 39 4.61 -9.46 6.13
N HIS A 40 5.70 -9.41 5.36
CA HIS A 40 6.43 -8.20 5.02
C HIS A 40 6.83 -8.21 3.54
N ALA A 41 7.08 -7.02 3.00
CA ALA A 41 7.57 -6.83 1.65
C ALA A 41 8.61 -5.71 1.63
N ILE A 42 9.51 -5.76 0.65
CA ILE A 42 10.52 -4.73 0.40
C ILE A 42 10.44 -4.38 -1.08
N GLY A 43 10.48 -3.10 -1.42
CA GLY A 43 10.30 -2.63 -2.80
C GLY A 43 11.01 -1.31 -3.08
N THR A 44 11.01 -0.91 -4.34
CA THR A 44 11.54 0.40 -4.75
C THR A 44 10.60 1.52 -4.31
N ILE A 45 11.11 2.76 -4.31
CA ILE A 45 10.32 3.96 -3.98
C ILE A 45 9.10 4.15 -4.90
N ASP A 46 9.15 3.59 -6.11
CA ASP A 46 8.06 3.65 -7.08
C ASP A 46 6.93 2.64 -6.79
N GLY A 47 7.09 1.80 -5.77
CA GLY A 47 6.01 0.94 -5.29
C GLY A 47 6.48 -0.32 -4.58
N VAL A 48 6.16 -0.41 -3.29
CA VAL A 48 6.15 -1.66 -2.53
C VAL A 48 4.72 -2.22 -2.48
N SER A 49 4.56 -3.48 -2.87
CA SER A 49 3.25 -4.16 -2.81
C SER A 49 3.00 -4.76 -1.43
N LEU A 50 1.74 -4.83 -1.02
CA LEU A 50 1.37 -5.59 0.18
C LEU A 50 1.67 -7.09 -0.01
N PRO A 51 2.11 -7.81 1.05
CA PRO A 51 2.22 -9.27 1.04
C PRO A 51 0.90 -9.95 0.64
N ALA A 52 0.97 -11.13 0.02
CA ALA A 52 -0.21 -11.81 -0.52
C ALA A 52 -1.26 -12.12 0.56
N GLU A 53 -0.81 -12.52 1.75
CA GLU A 53 -1.65 -12.81 2.91
C GLU A 53 -2.30 -11.53 3.45
N ALA A 54 -1.56 -10.41 3.47
CA ALA A 54 -2.10 -9.09 3.81
C ALA A 54 -3.12 -8.59 2.77
N VAL A 55 -2.91 -8.88 1.47
CA VAL A 55 -3.90 -8.61 0.41
C VAL A 55 -5.17 -9.42 0.62
N ALA A 56 -5.05 -10.71 0.95
CA ALA A 56 -6.19 -11.57 1.22
C ALA A 56 -6.97 -11.10 2.44
N ALA A 57 -6.29 -10.82 3.56
CA ALA A 57 -6.89 -10.30 4.78
C ALA A 57 -7.49 -8.90 4.58
N GLY A 58 -6.80 -8.02 3.87
CA GLY A 58 -7.25 -6.66 3.56
C GLY A 58 -8.48 -6.62 2.64
N ARG A 59 -8.80 -7.69 1.92
CA ARG A 59 -10.05 -7.81 1.16
C ARG A 59 -11.25 -8.22 2.02
N ASP A 60 -11.02 -8.80 3.20
CA ASP A 60 -12.06 -9.19 4.14
C ASP A 60 -12.43 -8.03 5.06
N ARG A 61 -13.65 -7.49 4.89
CA ARG A 61 -14.16 -6.35 5.68
C ARG A 61 -14.33 -6.65 7.17
N LEU A 62 -14.32 -7.91 7.57
CA LEU A 62 -14.45 -8.34 8.97
C LEU A 62 -13.09 -8.39 9.67
N ARG A 63 -11.99 -8.24 8.94
CA ARG A 63 -10.63 -8.17 9.48
C ARG A 63 -10.25 -6.75 9.85
N ASP A 64 -9.29 -6.68 10.74
CA ASP A 64 -8.66 -5.43 11.18
C ASP A 64 -7.17 -5.54 10.95
N VAL A 65 -6.74 -5.17 9.75
CA VAL A 65 -5.35 -5.23 9.34
C VAL A 65 -4.70 -3.87 9.55
N LYS A 66 -3.50 -3.91 10.13
CA LYS A 66 -2.61 -2.77 10.21
C LYS A 66 -1.44 -2.94 9.25
N VAL A 67 -1.15 -1.88 8.51
CA VAL A 67 0.02 -1.77 7.64
C VAL A 67 0.98 -0.76 8.24
N THR A 68 2.25 -1.11 8.37
CA THR A 68 3.33 -0.21 8.74
C THR A 68 4.33 -0.20 7.62
N HIS A 69 4.84 0.97 7.24
CA HIS A 69 5.85 1.07 6.21
C HIS A 69 6.85 2.18 6.48
N THR A 70 7.98 2.12 5.78
CA THR A 70 9.07 3.10 5.84
C THR A 70 9.35 3.67 4.47
N HIS A 71 9.58 4.98 4.41
CA HIS A 71 10.15 5.63 3.24
C HIS A 71 11.67 5.77 3.39
N PRO A 72 12.46 5.39 2.37
CA PRO A 72 13.92 5.43 2.44
C PRO A 72 14.52 6.82 2.31
N ASN A 73 13.78 7.78 1.76
CA ASN A 73 14.29 9.14 1.54
C ASN A 73 14.08 10.00 2.80
N GLU A 74 15.19 10.52 3.34
CA GLU A 74 15.25 11.53 4.41
C GLU A 74 14.70 12.92 4.00
N ARG A 75 13.88 13.02 2.93
CA ARG A 75 13.33 14.30 2.49
C ARG A 75 12.28 14.78 3.48
N VAL A 76 12.77 15.39 4.58
CA VAL A 76 12.27 16.35 5.59
C VAL A 76 10.78 16.31 6.02
N ASN A 77 9.86 15.82 5.20
CA ASN A 77 8.44 15.61 5.49
C ASN A 77 8.02 14.22 5.02
N VAL A 78 8.52 13.17 5.68
CA VAL A 78 8.00 11.82 5.50
C VAL A 78 6.62 11.77 6.15
N SER A 79 5.58 12.10 5.38
CA SER A 79 4.18 12.00 5.77
C SER A 79 3.54 10.78 5.10
N LEU A 80 2.28 10.51 5.42
CA LEU A 80 1.47 9.60 4.62
C LEU A 80 1.37 10.12 3.19
N SER A 81 1.66 9.26 2.21
CA SER A 81 1.49 9.50 0.79
C SER A 81 0.07 9.22 0.33
N ASP A 82 -0.29 9.67 -0.87
CA ASP A 82 -1.56 9.30 -1.50
C ASP A 82 -1.70 7.78 -1.69
N ALA A 83 -0.59 7.06 -1.89
CA ALA A 83 -0.59 5.61 -2.01
C ALA A 83 -1.00 4.94 -0.69
N ASP A 84 -0.51 5.45 0.45
CA ASP A 84 -0.85 4.95 1.79
C ASP A 84 -2.32 5.16 2.10
N LEU A 85 -2.85 6.34 1.76
CA LEU A 85 -4.27 6.62 1.90
C LEU A 85 -5.08 5.73 0.97
N ARG A 86 -4.64 5.51 -0.28
CA ARG A 86 -5.30 4.57 -1.21
C ARG A 86 -5.33 3.14 -0.67
N VAL A 87 -4.34 2.67 0.07
CA VAL A 87 -4.39 1.35 0.71
C VAL A 87 -5.62 1.24 1.62
N LEU A 88 -5.90 2.27 2.42
CA LEU A 88 -7.12 2.34 3.23
C LEU A 88 -8.39 2.36 2.37
N TRP A 89 -8.36 2.79 1.12
CA TRP A 89 -9.55 2.77 0.25
C TRP A 89 -9.72 1.44 -0.48
N LEU A 90 -8.64 0.88 -1.00
CA LEU A 90 -8.61 -0.31 -1.86
C LEU A 90 -8.84 -1.60 -1.06
N TYR A 91 -8.41 -1.64 0.20
CA TYR A 91 -8.47 -2.82 1.06
C TYR A 91 -9.40 -2.57 2.25
N PRO A 92 -10.68 -2.99 2.19
CA PRO A 92 -11.66 -2.71 3.24
C PRO A 92 -11.32 -3.28 4.62
N GLY A 93 -10.51 -4.34 4.69
CA GLY A 93 -10.00 -4.90 5.95
C GLY A 93 -8.78 -4.18 6.52
N VAL A 94 -8.14 -3.27 5.77
CA VAL A 94 -7.06 -2.43 6.31
C VAL A 94 -7.69 -1.24 7.02
N THR A 95 -7.42 -1.11 8.32
CA THR A 95 -8.04 -0.10 9.19
C THR A 95 -7.05 0.92 9.74
N GLU A 96 -5.76 0.59 9.76
CA GLU A 96 -4.68 1.51 10.13
C GLU A 96 -3.51 1.42 9.14
N VAL A 97 -2.93 2.57 8.81
CA VAL A 97 -1.66 2.66 8.08
C VAL A 97 -0.71 3.60 8.83
N ASP A 98 0.49 3.12 9.12
CA ASP A 98 1.60 3.88 9.70
C ASP A 98 2.68 4.13 8.64
N ALA A 99 3.07 5.39 8.48
CA ALA A 99 4.32 5.79 7.82
C ALA A 99 5.36 6.08 8.91
N VAL A 100 6.49 5.38 8.87
CA VAL A 100 7.56 5.47 9.87
C VAL A 100 8.83 5.99 9.20
N THR A 101 9.51 6.91 9.88
CA THR A 101 10.80 7.45 9.45
C THR A 101 11.95 6.65 10.06
N LEU A 102 13.14 6.72 9.45
CA LEU A 102 14.32 6.03 9.97
C LEU A 102 14.77 6.53 11.36
N ASP A 103 14.39 7.75 11.74
CA ASP A 103 14.62 8.30 13.08
C ASP A 103 13.51 7.96 14.10
N GLY A 104 12.54 7.12 13.71
CA GLY A 104 11.49 6.59 14.59
C GLY A 104 10.28 7.52 14.79
N ARG A 105 10.22 8.65 14.10
CA ARG A 105 8.99 9.44 14.00
C ARG A 105 7.98 8.71 13.12
N TRP A 106 6.69 8.98 13.33
CA TRP A 106 5.65 8.27 12.58
C TRP A 106 4.37 9.10 12.42
N PHE A 107 3.62 8.76 11.37
CA PHE A 107 2.33 9.32 11.01
C PHE A 107 1.35 8.18 10.82
N ARG A 108 0.12 8.35 11.32
CA ARG A 108 -0.90 7.31 11.26
C ARG A 108 -2.18 7.84 10.62
N ALA A 109 -2.67 7.08 9.65
CA ALA A 109 -4.05 7.19 9.21
C ALA A 109 -4.85 6.03 9.78
N ARG A 110 -6.06 6.34 10.23
CA ARG A 110 -7.02 5.36 10.72
C ARG A 110 -8.33 5.56 9.99
N ARG A 111 -9.02 4.46 9.72
CA ARG A 111 -10.42 4.54 9.31
C ARG A 111 -11.29 4.85 10.52
N VAL A 112 -12.15 5.86 10.42
CA VAL A 112 -13.01 6.33 11.52
C VAL A 112 -14.35 5.57 11.56
N GLU A 113 -14.92 5.17 10.41
CA GLU A 113 -16.20 4.46 10.33
C GLU A 113 -16.16 3.27 9.36
N ARG A 114 -16.83 2.16 9.73
CA ARG A 114 -17.03 0.96 8.89
C ARG A 114 -18.42 0.92 8.25
N ASP A 115 -19.04 2.08 8.04
CA ASP A 115 -20.42 2.13 7.53
C ASP A 115 -20.53 1.55 6.12
N GLU A 116 -21.71 1.00 5.81
CA GLU A 116 -22.02 0.33 4.54
C GLU A 116 -21.76 1.26 3.32
N ASP A 117 -21.92 2.57 3.51
CA ASP A 117 -21.63 3.60 2.51
C ASP A 117 -20.14 3.69 2.17
N HIS A 118 -19.24 3.50 3.14
CA HIS A 118 -17.80 3.48 2.89
C HIS A 118 -17.38 2.22 2.12
N ALA A 119 -17.98 1.06 2.42
CA ALA A 119 -17.70 -0.17 1.67
C ALA A 119 -18.13 -0.04 0.19
N GLN A 120 -19.25 0.64 -0.06
CA GLN A 120 -19.72 0.93 -1.42
C GLN A 120 -18.83 1.98 -2.10
N ALA A 121 -18.49 3.08 -1.44
CA ALA A 121 -17.59 4.11 -1.94
C ALA A 121 -16.17 3.59 -2.22
N SER A 122 -15.61 2.77 -1.32
CA SER A 122 -14.33 2.08 -1.50
C SER A 122 -14.32 1.15 -2.70
N ARG A 123 -15.41 0.39 -2.94
CA ARG A 123 -15.52 -0.44 -4.14
C ARG A 123 -15.56 0.40 -5.40
N PHE A 124 -16.32 1.50 -5.42
CA PHE A 124 -16.32 2.42 -6.55
C PHE A 124 -14.95 3.05 -6.78
N ALA A 125 -14.29 3.54 -5.73
CA ALA A 125 -12.93 4.08 -5.80
C ALA A 125 -11.93 3.05 -6.30
N TYR A 126 -11.97 1.81 -5.79
CA TYR A 126 -11.15 0.70 -6.27
C TYR A 126 -11.36 0.43 -7.77
N HIS A 127 -12.60 0.35 -8.22
CA HIS A 127 -12.89 0.12 -9.63
C HIS A 127 -12.51 1.32 -10.52
N ALA A 128 -12.69 2.56 -10.04
CA ALA A 128 -12.30 3.77 -10.75
C ALA A 128 -10.77 3.88 -10.88
N ILE A 129 -10.04 3.72 -9.77
CA ILE A 129 -8.57 3.74 -9.74
C ILE A 129 -8.02 2.60 -10.59
N ARG A 130 -8.54 1.37 -10.44
CA ARG A 130 -8.11 0.23 -11.26
C ARG A 130 -8.35 0.45 -12.75
N ARG A 131 -9.48 1.06 -13.13
CA ARG A 131 -9.76 1.41 -14.54
C ARG A 131 -8.81 2.50 -15.05
N ALA A 132 -8.52 3.52 -14.25
CA ALA A 132 -7.57 4.56 -14.61
C ALA A 132 -6.16 3.98 -14.83
N LEU A 133 -5.69 3.14 -13.90
CA LEU A 133 -4.40 2.45 -14.02
C LEU A 133 -4.33 1.51 -15.23
N LEU A 134 -5.40 0.75 -15.50
CA LEU A 134 -5.47 -0.08 -16.70
C LEU A 134 -5.52 0.75 -17.97
N ALA A 135 -6.19 1.90 -17.97
CA ALA A 135 -6.22 2.81 -19.12
C ALA A 135 -4.86 3.47 -19.36
N GLU A 136 -4.13 3.87 -18.31
CA GLU A 136 -2.76 4.38 -18.40
C GLU A 136 -1.78 3.30 -18.91
N VAL A 137 -1.90 2.06 -18.43
CA VAL A 137 -1.12 0.92 -18.95
C VAL A 137 -1.48 0.64 -20.41
N GLN A 138 -2.76 0.74 -20.78
CA GLN A 138 -3.20 0.53 -22.16
C GLN A 138 -2.74 1.67 -23.09
N LEU A 139 -2.69 2.92 -22.61
CA LEU A 139 -2.09 4.06 -23.32
C LEU A 139 -0.55 3.94 -23.42
N ALA A 140 0.11 3.39 -22.40
CA ALA A 140 1.55 3.11 -22.48
C ALA A 140 1.88 1.97 -23.46
N LEU A 141 0.99 0.98 -23.58
CA LEU A 141 1.12 -0.14 -24.53
C LEU A 141 0.61 0.21 -25.95
N CYS A 142 -0.20 1.24 -26.08
CA CYS A 142 -0.65 1.82 -27.35
C CYS A 142 -0.31 3.32 -27.34
N PRO A 143 0.97 3.69 -27.57
CA PRO A 143 1.35 5.09 -27.66
C PRO A 143 0.46 5.78 -28.71
N GLU A 144 0.08 7.03 -28.43
CA GLU A 144 -0.99 7.82 -29.06
C GLU A 144 -0.94 7.92 -30.61
N ASP A 145 0.13 7.42 -31.23
CA ASP A 145 0.32 7.38 -32.69
C ASP A 145 0.00 6.01 -33.33
N THR A 146 -0.36 4.97 -32.54
CA THR A 146 -0.64 3.65 -33.10
C THR A 146 -2.03 3.62 -33.73
N THR A 147 -2.09 3.72 -35.05
CA THR A 147 -3.34 3.58 -35.80
C THR A 147 -3.84 2.12 -35.74
N PRO A 148 -5.15 1.85 -35.86
CA PRO A 148 -5.68 0.48 -35.85
C PRO A 148 -5.02 -0.46 -36.86
N ASP A 149 -4.51 0.07 -37.97
CA ASP A 149 -3.81 -0.68 -39.03
C ASP A 149 -2.43 -1.20 -38.58
N GLU A 150 -1.74 -0.49 -37.67
CA GLU A 150 -0.42 -0.89 -37.18
C GLU A 150 -0.51 -2.06 -36.19
N VAL A 151 -1.56 -2.10 -35.36
CA VAL A 151 -1.83 -3.21 -34.42
C VAL A 151 -2.10 -4.53 -35.16
N MET A 152 -2.75 -4.49 -36.33
CA MET A 152 -3.03 -5.69 -37.12
C MET A 152 -1.79 -6.28 -37.81
N SER A 153 -0.75 -5.48 -38.05
CA SER A 153 0.50 -5.92 -38.69
C SER A 153 1.48 -6.63 -37.74
N MET A 154 1.33 -6.44 -36.43
CA MET A 154 2.18 -7.05 -35.41
C MET A 154 1.68 -8.42 -34.92
N ALA A 155 0.52 -8.87 -35.39
CA ALA A 155 -0.11 -10.13 -34.99
C ALA A 155 0.16 -11.30 -35.96
N VAL A 156 1.31 -11.30 -36.65
CA VAL A 156 1.80 -12.42 -37.48
C VAL A 156 2.92 -13.16 -36.76
#